data_AF-A0A7X8GB95-F1
#
_entry.id   AF-A0A7X8GB95-F1
#
_cell.length_a   1.000
_cell.length_b   1.000
_cell.length_c   1.000
_cell.angle_alpha   90.00
_cell.angle_beta   90.00
_cell.angle_gamma   90.00
#
_symmetry.space_group_name_H-M   'P 1'
#
loop_
_entity.id
_entity.type
_entity.pdbx_description
1 polymer ?
#
loop_
_entity_poly.entity_id
_entity_poly.type
_entity_poly.pdbx_seq_one_letter_code
_entity_poly.pdbx_strand_id
1 'polypeptide(L)'
;MSETKRTLKQILAFLATVSAFMVITLFPYGCANTTASPSGGPQDTIPPKLLVAIPDMNQTGVSTSLKKIELQFNEYVKLEKPNENIVLSPPSATKPTIRTKGKGIVVDLQDKLLPNTTYSLYFGNAIQDNNEGNPFPVFALSFSTGDRIDSLMISGLISHASTLLPVQNAVVLLHTNSADTTLTTTLPVAVTRTDAYGYFVLRNLKDTLYSLYAITDDNNNYKYDRDGGESVGFLDSLVRPQKVMFPYAPEIQPYFAKDTAGLLRRPVETNVFLFKEPATRQVLSQYERKEHRALLLTFSAPGSQILQARIPDMDSTHIIEQHNYPRDSILLWLAAPSVPDTVTLQLTYMATNDSLKTWVPRTDTLLFFPFKEEEPKEDLQGPRQGPPSVKDKKNILEIEGKAVPEQIKEKGVLLKFASLPMSPDFTRGSMKRITPSNDTVPVTYSVQADSLNLLLYRIIPDSYIEGTQYTFTLPAQTLTDIYGRQNDSLTVVFKTLLSEDYAALHLQMQHVPSPLIVDLMNERRENVLRSTRVKTDTTVSFSYLKAGKYTIRITEDLNDNGFWDTGSSKERRQAERVRMFRLPSGESIIELKEKMELTQVIHVEQLLNQNVTLTVPTKQK
;
A
#
# COMPACT_ATOMS: atom_id res chain seq x y z
N MET A 1 72.17 72.10 -38.54
CA MET A 1 71.94 70.70 -38.12
C MET A 1 71.58 70.55 -36.62
N SER A 2 71.12 71.62 -35.95
CA SER A 2 70.85 71.67 -34.49
C SER A 2 69.35 71.72 -34.16
N GLU A 3 68.54 72.42 -34.97
CA GLU A 3 67.09 72.53 -34.72
C GLU A 3 66.30 71.25 -35.03
N THR A 4 66.70 70.47 -36.04
CA THR A 4 66.02 69.23 -36.43
C THR A 4 66.12 68.10 -35.39
N LYS A 5 67.16 68.10 -34.54
CA LYS A 5 67.27 67.12 -33.45
C LYS A 5 66.41 67.48 -32.23
N ARG A 6 66.09 68.77 -32.04
CA ARG A 6 65.28 69.25 -30.91
C ARG A 6 63.80 68.98 -31.15
N THR A 7 63.33 69.17 -32.39
CA THR A 7 61.95 68.83 -32.80
C THR A 7 61.69 67.33 -32.74
N LEU A 8 62.64 66.49 -33.16
CA LEU A 8 62.49 65.02 -33.08
C LEU A 8 62.38 64.52 -31.63
N LYS A 9 63.15 65.09 -30.69
CA LYS A 9 63.04 64.75 -29.26
C LYS A 9 61.70 65.18 -28.65
N GLN A 10 61.15 66.32 -29.06
CA GLN A 10 59.84 66.78 -28.59
C GLN A 10 58.70 65.92 -29.15
N ILE A 11 58.80 65.47 -30.40
CA ILE A 11 57.81 64.56 -31.01
C ILE A 11 57.87 63.18 -30.37
N LEU A 12 59.07 62.64 -30.09
CA LEU A 12 59.21 61.37 -29.36
C LEU A 12 58.73 61.46 -27.91
N ALA A 13 58.99 62.57 -27.22
CA ALA A 13 58.47 62.78 -25.87
C ALA A 13 56.93 62.87 -25.87
N PHE A 14 56.35 63.57 -26.87
CA PHE A 14 54.90 63.67 -27.03
C PHE A 14 54.26 62.31 -27.35
N LEU A 15 54.85 61.53 -28.26
CA LEU A 15 54.41 60.17 -28.58
C LEU A 15 54.53 59.21 -27.38
N ALA A 16 55.60 59.32 -26.58
CA ALA A 16 55.76 58.54 -25.36
C ALA A 16 54.69 58.91 -24.30
N THR A 17 54.36 60.20 -24.17
CA THR A 17 53.28 60.64 -23.25
C THR A 17 51.90 60.23 -23.72
N VAL A 18 51.62 60.26 -25.02
CA VAL A 18 50.34 59.79 -25.59
C VAL A 18 50.23 58.26 -25.46
N SER A 19 51.32 57.52 -25.66
CA SER A 19 51.37 56.08 -25.41
C SER A 19 51.16 55.73 -23.94
N ALA A 20 51.74 56.49 -23.00
CA ALA A 20 51.54 56.27 -21.58
C ALA A 20 50.10 56.58 -21.15
N PHE A 21 49.46 57.60 -21.74
CA PHE A 21 48.06 57.92 -21.48
C PHE A 21 47.10 56.89 -22.07
N MET A 22 47.41 56.32 -23.24
CA MET A 22 46.62 55.27 -23.89
C MET A 22 46.72 53.92 -23.17
N VAL A 23 47.85 53.61 -22.53
CA VAL A 23 48.02 52.40 -21.72
C VAL A 23 47.26 52.50 -20.38
N ILE A 24 47.07 53.71 -19.84
CA ILE A 24 46.29 53.93 -18.62
C ILE A 24 44.78 53.86 -18.87
N THR A 25 44.30 54.12 -20.10
CA THR A 25 42.87 53.96 -20.47
C THR A 25 42.49 52.53 -20.86
N LEU A 26 43.44 51.59 -20.90
CA LEU A 26 43.21 50.17 -21.23
C LEU A 26 42.98 49.26 -19.99
N PHE A 27 42.97 49.81 -18.79
CA PHE A 27 42.55 49.08 -17.59
C PHE A 27 41.08 49.39 -17.26
N PRO A 28 40.14 48.47 -17.53
CA PRO A 28 38.76 48.64 -17.07
C PRO A 28 38.72 48.57 -15.55
N TYR A 29 38.59 49.72 -14.89
CA TYR A 29 38.21 49.80 -13.49
C TYR A 29 36.72 49.49 -13.38
N GLY A 30 36.44 48.21 -13.16
CA GLY A 30 35.13 47.69 -12.78
C GLY A 30 34.49 46.83 -13.87
N CYS A 31 34.48 45.52 -13.63
CA CYS A 31 33.34 44.68 -13.99
C CYS A 31 33.32 43.41 -13.14
N ALA A 32 32.28 43.35 -12.29
CA ALA A 32 31.53 42.20 -11.81
C ALA A 32 32.30 41.00 -11.23
N ASN A 33 32.23 40.89 -9.91
CA ASN A 33 32.40 39.63 -9.19
C ASN A 33 31.36 38.60 -9.71
N THR A 34 31.78 37.60 -10.48
CA THR A 34 30.94 36.52 -11.01
C THR A 34 30.76 35.35 -10.04
N THR A 35 31.25 35.44 -8.79
CA THR A 35 31.13 34.34 -7.81
C THR A 35 29.83 34.31 -7.02
N ALA A 36 28.98 35.33 -7.14
CA ALA A 36 27.64 35.32 -6.55
C ALA A 36 26.59 35.26 -7.65
N SER A 37 25.88 34.13 -7.75
CA SER A 37 24.59 34.08 -8.45
C SER A 37 23.74 35.25 -7.94
N PRO A 38 23.05 36.01 -8.81
CA PRO A 38 22.16 37.08 -8.35
C PRO A 38 21.26 36.50 -7.26
N SER A 39 21.20 37.15 -6.09
CA SER A 39 20.25 36.72 -5.06
C SER A 39 18.87 36.87 -5.68
N GLY A 40 18.21 35.75 -5.97
CA GLY A 40 16.86 35.75 -6.51
C GLY A 40 15.94 36.60 -5.65
N GLY A 41 14.90 37.16 -6.29
CA GLY A 41 13.83 37.81 -5.54
C GLY A 41 13.21 36.87 -4.50
N PRO A 42 12.41 37.40 -3.56
CA PRO A 42 11.64 36.55 -2.65
C PRO A 42 10.83 35.53 -3.46
N GLN A 43 10.81 34.28 -2.99
CA GLN A 43 10.03 33.21 -3.62
C GLN A 43 8.56 33.62 -3.72
N ASP A 44 7.97 33.47 -4.91
CA ASP A 44 6.54 33.68 -5.07
C ASP A 44 5.75 32.58 -4.33
N THR A 45 4.74 33.00 -3.59
CA THR A 45 3.88 32.12 -2.79
C THR A 45 2.41 32.25 -3.19
N ILE A 46 2.11 33.10 -4.18
CA ILE A 46 0.75 33.39 -4.62
C ILE A 46 0.35 32.36 -5.69
N PRO A 47 -0.82 31.71 -5.56
CA PRO A 47 -1.32 30.81 -6.58
C PRO A 47 -1.90 31.58 -7.79
N PRO A 48 -2.00 30.95 -8.97
CA PRO A 48 -2.57 31.57 -10.16
C PRO A 48 -4.04 31.96 -9.94
N LYS A 49 -4.53 32.94 -10.70
CA LYS A 49 -5.91 33.43 -10.65
C LYS A 49 -6.63 33.14 -11.95
N LEU A 50 -7.78 32.49 -11.86
CA LEU A 50 -8.69 32.28 -12.99
C LEU A 50 -9.36 33.60 -13.38
N LEU A 51 -9.23 33.99 -14.64
CA LEU A 51 -9.81 35.22 -15.21
C LEU A 51 -11.08 34.93 -16.00
N VAL A 52 -11.08 33.87 -16.82
CA VAL A 52 -12.18 33.53 -17.73
C VAL A 52 -12.35 32.01 -17.78
N ALA A 53 -13.60 31.55 -17.84
CA ALA A 53 -13.96 30.18 -18.16
C ALA A 53 -14.99 30.18 -19.30
N ILE A 54 -14.83 29.30 -20.28
CA ILE A 54 -15.77 29.09 -21.38
C ILE A 54 -16.09 27.59 -21.40
N PRO A 55 -17.33 27.15 -21.16
CA PRO A 55 -18.51 27.92 -20.75
C PRO A 55 -18.31 28.68 -19.43
N ASP A 56 -19.11 29.73 -19.21
CA ASP A 56 -19.11 30.47 -17.95
C ASP A 56 -19.53 29.58 -16.78
N MET A 57 -19.10 29.95 -15.57
CA MET A 57 -19.48 29.25 -14.34
C MET A 57 -21.01 29.20 -14.20
N ASN A 58 -21.55 27.99 -14.08
CA ASN A 58 -22.98 27.68 -14.00
C ASN A 58 -23.81 28.12 -15.22
N GLN A 59 -23.19 28.27 -16.40
CA GLN A 59 -23.91 28.59 -17.63
C GLN A 59 -24.92 27.50 -17.99
N THR A 60 -26.15 27.90 -18.33
CA THR A 60 -27.22 27.03 -18.85
C THR A 60 -27.35 27.16 -20.37
N GLY A 61 -28.08 26.23 -21.00
CA GLY A 61 -28.29 26.25 -22.45
C GLY A 61 -27.03 26.01 -23.28
N VAL A 62 -26.00 25.38 -22.70
CA VAL A 62 -24.76 25.06 -23.41
C VAL A 62 -25.06 24.04 -24.53
N SER A 63 -24.53 24.30 -25.73
CA SER A 63 -24.76 23.43 -26.87
C SER A 63 -24.24 22.01 -26.62
N THR A 64 -25.05 20.99 -26.96
CA THR A 64 -24.64 19.58 -26.90
C THR A 64 -23.49 19.25 -27.86
N SER A 65 -23.22 20.14 -28.82
CA SER A 65 -22.13 20.02 -29.79
C SER A 65 -20.86 20.79 -29.36
N LEU A 66 -20.79 21.28 -28.13
CA LEU A 66 -19.60 21.92 -27.58
C LEU A 66 -18.38 20.99 -27.74
N LYS A 67 -17.29 21.53 -28.27
CA LYS A 67 -16.04 20.77 -28.50
C LYS A 67 -14.89 21.17 -27.60
N LYS A 68 -14.95 22.33 -26.96
CA LYS A 68 -13.85 22.87 -26.16
C LYS A 68 -14.37 23.55 -24.92
N ILE A 69 -13.67 23.31 -23.82
CA ILE A 69 -13.78 24.10 -22.60
C ILE A 69 -12.44 24.81 -22.43
N GLU A 70 -12.46 26.12 -22.18
CA GLU A 70 -11.27 26.96 -22.09
C GLU A 70 -11.24 27.70 -20.74
N LEU A 71 -10.10 27.63 -20.05
CA LEU A 71 -9.81 28.39 -18.83
C LEU A 71 -8.64 29.33 -19.11
N GLN A 72 -8.73 30.58 -18.70
CA GLN A 72 -7.65 31.57 -18.82
C GLN A 72 -7.23 32.11 -17.46
N PHE A 73 -5.93 32.23 -17.24
CA PHE A 73 -5.31 32.68 -16.00
C PHE A 73 -4.51 33.97 -16.21
N ASN A 74 -4.20 34.67 -15.12
CA ASN A 74 -3.32 35.85 -15.11
C ASN A 74 -1.86 35.52 -15.46
N GLU A 75 -1.44 34.27 -15.29
CA GLU A 75 -0.07 33.78 -15.44
C GLU A 75 -0.01 32.40 -16.12
N TYR A 76 1.21 31.92 -16.39
CA TYR A 76 1.41 30.62 -17.01
C TYR A 76 1.18 29.51 -15.98
N VAL A 77 0.38 28.52 -16.36
CA VAL A 77 0.09 27.35 -15.53
C VAL A 77 0.61 26.09 -16.20
N LYS A 78 0.97 25.10 -15.38
CA LYS A 78 1.29 23.74 -15.82
C LYS A 78 0.30 22.74 -15.21
N LEU A 79 0.21 21.57 -15.84
CA LEU A 79 -0.66 20.49 -15.42
C LEU A 79 0.13 19.37 -14.75
N GLU A 80 -0.22 19.02 -13.53
CA GLU A 80 0.34 17.91 -12.77
C GLU A 80 -0.61 16.71 -12.82
N LYS A 81 -0.17 15.61 -13.44
CA LYS A 81 -0.92 14.35 -13.57
C LYS A 81 -2.40 14.56 -13.96
N PRO A 82 -2.69 15.22 -15.10
CA PRO A 82 -4.06 15.60 -15.47
C PRO A 82 -4.99 14.39 -15.62
N ASN A 83 -4.49 13.24 -16.08
CA ASN A 83 -5.29 12.03 -16.23
C ASN A 83 -5.75 11.43 -14.90
N GLU A 84 -5.03 11.68 -13.81
CA GLU A 84 -5.39 11.22 -12.46
C GLU A 84 -6.33 12.21 -11.78
N ASN A 85 -6.09 13.52 -11.96
CA ASN A 85 -6.75 14.57 -11.18
C ASN A 85 -7.98 15.19 -11.86
N ILE A 86 -8.07 15.18 -13.19
CA ILE A 86 -9.14 15.86 -13.94
C ILE A 86 -10.24 14.86 -14.29
N VAL A 87 -11.46 15.16 -13.86
CA VAL A 87 -12.63 14.28 -14.01
C VAL A 87 -13.82 15.05 -14.56
N LEU A 88 -14.41 14.55 -15.64
CA LEU A 88 -15.68 15.04 -16.18
C LEU A 88 -16.82 14.18 -15.63
N SER A 89 -17.85 14.82 -15.07
CA SER A 89 -19.05 14.17 -14.54
C SER A 89 -20.30 14.78 -15.16
N PRO A 90 -21.22 14.00 -15.76
CA PRO A 90 -21.08 12.57 -16.07
C PRO A 90 -19.88 12.28 -16.99
N PRO A 91 -19.24 11.11 -16.88
CA PRO A 91 -18.13 10.76 -17.74
C PRO A 91 -18.59 10.47 -19.17
N SER A 92 -17.68 10.67 -20.12
CA SER A 92 -17.87 10.33 -21.53
C SER A 92 -17.24 8.99 -21.87
N ALA A 93 -17.67 8.37 -22.97
CA ALA A 93 -17.13 7.09 -23.41
C ALA A 93 -15.69 7.23 -23.91
N THR A 94 -15.40 8.34 -24.60
CA THR A 94 -14.05 8.74 -24.96
C THR A 94 -13.55 9.83 -24.03
N LYS A 95 -12.32 9.67 -23.53
CA LYS A 95 -11.72 10.62 -22.59
C LYS A 95 -11.42 11.96 -23.27
N PRO A 96 -11.69 13.08 -22.58
CA PRO A 96 -11.29 14.39 -23.10
C PRO A 96 -9.76 14.53 -23.10
N THR A 97 -9.24 15.30 -24.06
CA THR A 97 -7.81 15.62 -24.11
C THR A 97 -7.58 16.98 -23.47
N ILE A 98 -6.65 17.06 -22.51
CA ILE A 98 -6.38 18.28 -21.76
C ILE A 98 -4.98 18.77 -22.10
N ARG A 99 -4.84 20.06 -22.42
CA ARG A 99 -3.55 20.69 -22.72
C ARG A 99 -3.49 22.13 -22.22
N THR A 100 -2.29 22.64 -22.01
CA THR A 100 -2.06 24.07 -21.80
C THR A 100 -1.99 24.80 -23.14
N LYS A 101 -2.43 26.07 -23.17
CA LYS A 101 -2.36 26.96 -24.32
C LYS A 101 -2.14 28.40 -23.84
N GLY A 102 -0.90 28.90 -23.95
CA GLY A 102 -0.53 30.19 -23.40
C GLY A 102 -0.74 30.21 -21.87
N LYS A 103 -1.39 31.26 -21.36
CA LYS A 103 -1.81 31.38 -19.96
C LYS A 103 -3.14 30.67 -19.67
N GLY A 104 -3.40 29.52 -20.28
CA GLY A 104 -4.70 28.87 -20.23
C GLY A 104 -4.66 27.35 -20.35
N ILE A 105 -5.78 26.73 -20.04
CA ILE A 105 -6.02 25.29 -20.18
C ILE A 105 -7.16 25.09 -21.17
N VAL A 106 -7.00 24.14 -22.08
CA VAL A 106 -8.03 23.73 -23.04
C VAL A 106 -8.34 22.25 -22.83
N VAL A 107 -9.62 21.94 -22.68
CA VAL A 107 -10.15 20.58 -22.61
C VAL A 107 -10.96 20.33 -23.87
N ASP A 108 -10.46 19.48 -24.76
CA ASP A 108 -11.21 19.08 -25.96
C ASP A 108 -12.11 17.89 -25.67
N LEU A 109 -13.41 18.10 -25.88
CA LEU A 109 -14.45 17.09 -25.77
C LEU A 109 -14.56 16.32 -27.07
N GLN A 110 -14.39 15.02 -26.99
CA GLN A 110 -14.43 14.12 -28.15
C GLN A 110 -15.87 13.74 -28.48
N ASP A 111 -16.62 13.28 -27.46
CA ASP A 111 -18.04 12.94 -27.56
C ASP A 111 -18.96 14.17 -27.56
N LYS A 112 -20.22 13.98 -27.96
CA LYS A 112 -21.27 14.99 -27.76
C LYS A 112 -21.77 14.94 -26.32
N LEU A 113 -22.15 16.09 -25.78
CA LEU A 113 -22.76 16.17 -24.46
C LEU A 113 -24.20 15.66 -24.51
N LEU A 114 -24.65 15.08 -23.39
CA LEU A 114 -26.02 14.64 -23.18
C LEU A 114 -26.96 15.85 -23.08
N PRO A 115 -28.19 15.78 -23.63
CA PRO A 115 -29.18 16.84 -23.48
C PRO A 115 -29.69 16.91 -22.03
N ASN A 116 -30.14 18.10 -21.59
CA ASN A 116 -30.75 18.32 -20.27
C ASN A 116 -29.92 17.76 -19.10
N THR A 117 -28.61 17.96 -19.18
CA THR A 117 -27.64 17.37 -18.25
C THR A 117 -26.72 18.44 -17.71
N THR A 118 -26.57 18.45 -16.38
CA THR A 118 -25.56 19.26 -15.70
C THR A 118 -24.24 18.52 -15.72
N TYR A 119 -23.19 19.21 -16.15
CA TYR A 119 -21.83 18.73 -16.19
C TYR A 119 -21.00 19.45 -15.12
N SER A 120 -20.11 18.70 -14.48
CA SER A 120 -19.08 19.20 -13.57
C SER A 120 -17.73 18.69 -14.04
N LEU A 121 -16.82 19.60 -14.34
CA LEU A 121 -15.43 19.31 -14.67
C LEU A 121 -14.54 19.64 -13.47
N TYR A 122 -14.12 18.61 -12.76
CA TYR A 122 -13.27 18.71 -11.58
C TYR A 122 -11.80 18.73 -12.01
N PHE A 123 -11.02 19.66 -11.47
CA PHE A 123 -9.59 19.78 -11.77
C PHE A 123 -8.68 19.25 -10.64
N GLY A 124 -9.24 18.93 -9.48
CA GLY A 124 -8.47 18.43 -8.33
C GLY A 124 -7.29 19.35 -7.99
N ASN A 125 -6.11 18.75 -7.82
CA ASN A 125 -4.83 19.46 -7.63
C ASN A 125 -4.00 19.54 -8.92
N ALA A 126 -4.62 19.43 -10.10
CA ALA A 126 -3.90 19.31 -11.36
C ALA A 126 -3.25 20.62 -11.82
N ILE A 127 -3.73 21.78 -11.35
CA ILE A 127 -3.31 23.08 -11.85
C ILE A 127 -2.32 23.69 -10.86
N GLN A 128 -1.15 24.07 -11.35
CA GLN A 128 -0.15 24.78 -10.55
C GLN A 128 0.49 25.87 -11.39
N ASP A 129 1.01 26.91 -10.74
CA ASP A 129 1.88 27.87 -11.39
C ASP A 129 3.09 27.14 -12.03
N ASN A 130 3.55 27.68 -13.16
CA ASN A 130 4.64 27.13 -13.92
C ASN A 130 6.01 27.31 -13.25
N ASN A 131 6.23 28.41 -12.51
CA ASN A 131 7.55 28.82 -12.02
C ASN A 131 7.88 28.20 -10.66
N GLU A 132 7.14 28.53 -9.61
CA GLU A 132 7.33 28.08 -8.22
C GLU A 132 6.48 26.85 -7.89
N GLY A 133 5.53 26.46 -8.76
CA GLY A 133 4.70 25.27 -8.54
C GLY A 133 3.64 25.48 -7.46
N ASN A 134 3.21 26.73 -7.22
CA ASN A 134 2.15 27.04 -6.29
C ASN A 134 0.83 26.41 -6.79
N PRO A 135 0.19 25.50 -6.02
CA PRO A 135 -1.02 24.82 -6.48
C PRO A 135 -2.21 25.78 -6.54
N PHE A 136 -2.97 25.72 -7.62
CA PHE A 136 -4.26 26.38 -7.71
C PHE A 136 -5.25 25.73 -6.73
N PRO A 137 -6.10 26.49 -6.03
CA PRO A 137 -7.10 25.90 -5.15
C PRO A 137 -8.00 24.91 -5.90
N VAL A 138 -8.44 23.85 -5.20
CA VAL A 138 -9.30 22.82 -5.80
C VAL A 138 -10.52 23.46 -6.45
N PHE A 139 -10.66 23.25 -7.76
CA PHE A 139 -11.64 23.93 -8.59
C PHE A 139 -12.48 22.95 -9.40
N ALA A 140 -13.75 23.29 -9.59
CA ALA A 140 -14.67 22.59 -10.46
C ALA A 140 -15.47 23.60 -11.28
N LEU A 141 -15.52 23.40 -12.59
CA LEU A 141 -16.38 24.15 -13.50
C LEU A 141 -17.68 23.39 -13.70
N SER A 142 -18.82 24.02 -13.39
CA SER A 142 -20.14 23.43 -13.61
C SER A 142 -20.91 24.19 -14.69
N PHE A 143 -21.62 23.49 -15.56
CA PHE A 143 -22.48 24.06 -16.62
C PHE A 143 -23.59 23.07 -17.00
N SER A 144 -24.61 23.49 -17.75
CA SER A 144 -25.72 22.61 -18.16
C SER A 144 -26.10 22.80 -19.61
N THR A 145 -26.43 21.69 -20.27
CA THR A 145 -27.02 21.70 -21.61
C THR A 145 -28.54 21.96 -21.58
N GLY A 146 -29.16 21.94 -20.40
CA GLY A 146 -30.57 22.24 -20.16
C GLY A 146 -30.82 23.68 -19.68
N ASP A 147 -32.04 23.93 -19.21
CA ASP A 147 -32.51 25.23 -18.68
C ASP A 147 -32.07 25.50 -17.24
N ARG A 148 -31.55 24.48 -16.54
CA ARG A 148 -31.25 24.50 -15.10
C ARG A 148 -29.95 23.78 -14.77
N ILE A 149 -29.36 24.17 -13.64
CA ILE A 149 -28.21 23.53 -13.02
C ILE A 149 -28.72 22.71 -11.83
N ASP A 150 -28.41 21.42 -11.84
CA ASP A 150 -28.65 20.56 -10.69
C ASP A 150 -27.74 21.01 -9.54
N SER A 151 -28.26 21.04 -8.31
CA SER A 151 -27.59 21.71 -7.19
C SER A 151 -27.32 20.81 -5.98
N LEU A 152 -27.79 19.56 -5.98
CA LEU A 152 -27.58 18.69 -4.82
C LEU A 152 -26.15 18.14 -4.80
N MET A 153 -25.70 17.77 -3.61
CA MET A 153 -24.40 17.15 -3.39
C MET A 153 -24.48 16.02 -2.37
N ILE A 154 -23.45 15.17 -2.37
CA ILE A 154 -23.20 14.20 -1.30
C ILE A 154 -21.70 14.11 -1.03
N SER A 155 -21.33 14.05 0.25
CA SER A 155 -19.96 13.85 0.68
C SER A 155 -19.78 12.57 1.49
N GLY A 156 -18.57 12.01 1.46
CA GLY A 156 -18.28 10.80 2.23
C GLY A 156 -16.80 10.46 2.31
N LEU A 157 -16.54 9.30 2.91
CA LEU A 157 -15.20 8.71 3.02
C LEU A 157 -15.14 7.35 2.34
N ILE A 158 -14.02 7.10 1.69
CA ILE A 158 -13.61 5.80 1.22
C ILE A 158 -12.42 5.34 2.05
N SER A 159 -12.51 4.15 2.64
CA SER A 159 -11.42 3.54 3.39
C SER A 159 -11.27 2.07 3.00
N HIS A 160 -10.07 1.52 3.13
CA HIS A 160 -9.86 0.09 2.97
C HIS A 160 -10.62 -0.67 4.06
N ALA A 161 -11.39 -1.68 3.68
CA ALA A 161 -12.26 -2.42 4.59
C ALA A 161 -11.51 -3.14 5.72
N SER A 162 -10.33 -3.69 5.44
CA SER A 162 -9.53 -4.46 6.40
C SER A 162 -8.64 -3.60 7.31
N THR A 163 -8.18 -2.43 6.84
CA THR A 163 -7.21 -1.58 7.56
C THR A 163 -7.80 -0.28 8.07
N LEU A 164 -8.95 0.13 7.53
CA LEU A 164 -9.59 1.44 7.75
C LEU A 164 -8.68 2.63 7.42
N LEU A 165 -7.66 2.42 6.58
CA LEU A 165 -6.85 3.49 6.05
C LEU A 165 -7.58 4.19 4.89
N PRO A 166 -7.46 5.51 4.75
CA PRO A 166 -8.08 6.24 3.65
C PRO A 166 -7.55 5.77 2.29
N VAL A 167 -8.43 5.70 1.29
CA VAL A 167 -8.03 5.34 -0.08
C VAL A 167 -8.01 6.59 -0.95
N GLN A 168 -6.81 7.00 -1.37
CA GLN A 168 -6.64 8.11 -2.29
C GLN A 168 -6.95 7.71 -3.73
N ASN A 169 -7.48 8.65 -4.51
CA ASN A 169 -7.73 8.50 -5.95
C ASN A 169 -8.71 7.37 -6.31
N ALA A 170 -9.51 6.89 -5.35
CA ALA A 170 -10.61 5.99 -5.62
C ALA A 170 -11.70 6.74 -6.39
N VAL A 171 -12.29 6.06 -7.37
CA VAL A 171 -13.37 6.60 -8.20
C VAL A 171 -14.70 6.29 -7.53
N VAL A 172 -15.49 7.32 -7.24
CA VAL A 172 -16.83 7.17 -6.67
C VAL A 172 -17.85 7.36 -7.78
N LEU A 173 -18.75 6.39 -7.93
CA LEU A 173 -19.65 6.23 -9.06
C LEU A 173 -21.10 6.26 -8.57
N LEU A 174 -21.95 7.06 -9.21
CA LEU A 174 -23.40 6.99 -9.03
C LEU A 174 -24.08 6.41 -10.26
N HIS A 175 -24.98 5.45 -10.04
CA HIS A 175 -25.87 4.94 -11.07
C HIS A 175 -27.33 5.07 -10.63
N THR A 176 -28.22 5.38 -11.57
CA THR A 176 -29.68 5.38 -11.34
C THR A 176 -30.33 4.02 -11.60
N ASN A 177 -29.67 3.16 -12.38
CA ASN A 177 -30.08 1.77 -12.54
C ASN A 177 -29.55 0.94 -11.37
N SER A 178 -30.42 0.14 -10.75
CA SER A 178 -30.09 -0.73 -9.63
C SER A 178 -29.70 -2.15 -10.05
N ALA A 179 -29.66 -2.47 -11.35
CA ALA A 179 -29.31 -3.80 -11.83
C ALA A 179 -27.86 -4.19 -11.47
N ASP A 180 -27.64 -5.46 -11.12
CA ASP A 180 -26.33 -5.96 -10.63
C ASP A 180 -25.19 -5.82 -11.66
N THR A 181 -25.51 -5.80 -12.96
CA THR A 181 -24.52 -5.65 -14.05
C THR A 181 -24.11 -4.20 -14.31
N THR A 182 -24.76 -3.24 -13.66
CA THR A 182 -24.60 -1.81 -13.93
C THR A 182 -23.14 -1.36 -13.77
N LEU A 183 -22.46 -1.85 -12.73
CA LEU A 183 -21.09 -1.48 -12.37
C LEU A 183 -20.03 -1.96 -13.38
N THR A 184 -20.32 -3.02 -14.15
CA THR A 184 -19.38 -3.62 -15.10
C THR A 184 -19.71 -3.29 -16.57
N THR A 185 -20.92 -2.80 -16.86
CA THR A 185 -21.40 -2.63 -18.24
C THR A 185 -21.66 -1.19 -18.62
N THR A 186 -22.20 -0.37 -17.70
CA THR A 186 -22.67 0.99 -17.99
C THR A 186 -21.77 2.06 -17.39
N LEU A 187 -21.74 3.24 -17.99
CA LEU A 187 -21.09 4.42 -17.39
C LEU A 187 -21.99 5.00 -16.29
N PRO A 188 -21.40 5.60 -15.23
CA PRO A 188 -22.15 6.26 -14.17
C PRO A 188 -22.79 7.56 -14.67
N VAL A 189 -23.81 8.02 -13.97
CA VAL A 189 -24.43 9.33 -14.21
C VAL A 189 -23.75 10.46 -13.44
N ALA A 190 -22.93 10.15 -12.44
CA ALA A 190 -22.05 11.09 -11.79
C ALA A 190 -20.80 10.37 -11.28
N VAL A 191 -19.67 11.06 -11.30
CA VAL A 191 -18.39 10.52 -10.87
C VAL A 191 -17.53 11.58 -10.19
N THR A 192 -16.72 11.15 -9.23
CA THR A 192 -15.67 11.98 -8.62
C THR A 192 -14.52 11.09 -8.17
N ARG A 193 -13.44 11.70 -7.66
CA ARG A 193 -12.30 11.00 -7.08
C ARG A 193 -12.07 11.42 -5.64
N THR A 194 -11.51 10.51 -4.85
CA THR A 194 -11.13 10.81 -3.47
C THR A 194 -9.81 11.54 -3.38
N ASP A 195 -9.68 12.40 -2.38
CA ASP A 195 -8.41 13.03 -2.01
C ASP A 195 -7.52 12.09 -1.17
N ALA A 196 -6.38 12.61 -0.69
CA ALA A 196 -5.44 11.86 0.15
C ALA A 196 -6.03 11.32 1.47
N TYR A 197 -7.15 11.87 1.95
CA TYR A 197 -7.85 11.44 3.16
C TYR A 197 -9.01 10.48 2.84
N GLY A 198 -9.12 10.03 1.58
CA GLY A 198 -10.24 9.22 1.13
C GLY A 198 -11.55 9.98 1.05
N TYR A 199 -11.52 11.32 1.17
CA TYR A 199 -12.72 12.15 1.15
C TYR A 199 -13.15 12.45 -0.26
N PHE A 200 -14.46 12.40 -0.52
CA PHE A 200 -15.04 12.76 -1.80
C PHE A 200 -16.24 13.69 -1.64
N VAL A 201 -16.51 14.43 -2.71
CA VAL A 201 -17.76 15.17 -2.89
C VAL A 201 -18.24 14.98 -4.32
N LEU A 202 -19.46 14.48 -4.47
CA LEU A 202 -20.21 14.48 -5.73
C LEU A 202 -21.11 15.71 -5.72
N ARG A 203 -20.99 16.56 -6.74
CA ARG A 203 -21.73 17.82 -6.86
C ARG A 203 -22.68 17.77 -8.05
N ASN A 204 -23.58 18.75 -8.09
CA ASN A 204 -24.53 18.96 -9.18
C ASN A 204 -25.41 17.74 -9.49
N LEU A 205 -25.93 17.12 -8.43
CA LEU A 205 -26.75 15.93 -8.52
C LEU A 205 -28.24 16.28 -8.65
N LYS A 206 -28.95 15.46 -9.43
CA LYS A 206 -30.42 15.48 -9.50
C LYS A 206 -31.02 14.90 -8.22
N ASP A 207 -32.20 15.38 -7.85
CA ASP A 207 -33.00 14.80 -6.77
C ASP A 207 -33.62 13.46 -7.21
N THR A 208 -32.86 12.38 -7.02
CA THR A 208 -33.31 11.02 -7.33
C THR A 208 -32.54 9.99 -6.50
N LEU A 209 -32.94 8.73 -6.60
CA LEU A 209 -32.26 7.62 -5.94
C LEU A 209 -31.08 7.15 -6.78
N TYR A 210 -29.94 6.94 -6.13
CA TYR A 210 -28.73 6.41 -6.72
C TYR A 210 -28.25 5.17 -5.98
N SER A 211 -27.66 4.24 -6.73
CA SER A 211 -26.70 3.29 -6.18
C SER A 211 -25.32 3.96 -6.15
N LEU A 212 -24.65 3.91 -5.00
CA LEU A 212 -23.32 4.49 -4.80
C LEU A 212 -22.29 3.36 -4.70
N TYR A 213 -21.32 3.41 -5.61
CA TYR A 213 -20.17 2.51 -5.66
C TYR A 213 -18.87 3.30 -5.54
N ALA A 214 -17.82 2.62 -5.14
CA ALA A 214 -16.45 3.11 -5.22
C ALA A 214 -15.55 2.00 -5.78
N ILE A 215 -14.62 2.35 -6.66
CA ILE A 215 -13.64 1.43 -7.22
C ILE A 215 -12.24 2.04 -7.25
N THR A 216 -11.21 1.20 -7.25
CA THR A 216 -9.91 1.59 -7.80
C THR A 216 -9.95 1.31 -9.29
N ASP A 217 -9.80 2.33 -10.12
CA ASP A 217 -9.97 2.24 -11.58
C ASP A 217 -8.63 2.43 -12.27
N ASP A 218 -7.86 1.36 -12.43
CA ASP A 218 -6.49 1.42 -12.94
C ASP A 218 -6.47 1.63 -14.46
N ASN A 219 -7.41 1.02 -15.17
CA ASN A 219 -7.58 1.18 -16.62
C ASN A 219 -8.34 2.48 -16.97
N ASN A 220 -8.90 3.17 -15.97
CA ASN A 220 -9.60 4.44 -16.06
C ASN A 220 -10.81 4.37 -17.01
N ASN A 221 -11.59 3.30 -16.97
CA ASN A 221 -12.77 3.11 -17.84
C ASN A 221 -14.12 3.31 -17.11
N TYR A 222 -14.08 3.66 -15.82
CA TYR A 222 -15.22 3.86 -14.92
C TYR A 222 -16.09 2.61 -14.72
N LYS A 223 -15.55 1.41 -14.94
CA LYS A 223 -16.22 0.12 -14.77
C LYS A 223 -15.35 -0.79 -13.93
N TYR A 224 -15.99 -1.54 -13.04
CA TYR A 224 -15.28 -2.46 -12.18
C TYR A 224 -14.71 -3.66 -12.96
N ASP A 225 -13.39 -3.88 -12.85
CA ASP A 225 -12.69 -5.05 -13.34
C ASP A 225 -12.10 -5.88 -12.19
N ARG A 226 -12.89 -6.86 -11.74
CA ARG A 226 -12.50 -7.82 -10.70
C ARG A 226 -11.20 -8.57 -11.03
N ASP A 227 -11.09 -9.10 -12.25
CA ASP A 227 -9.94 -9.94 -12.62
C ASP A 227 -8.70 -9.08 -12.95
N GLY A 228 -8.89 -7.80 -13.29
CA GLY A 228 -7.85 -6.77 -13.36
C GLY A 228 -7.23 -6.41 -12.02
N GLY A 229 -7.79 -6.91 -10.91
CA GLY A 229 -7.26 -6.72 -9.56
C GLY A 229 -7.75 -5.46 -8.86
N GLU A 230 -8.79 -4.83 -9.40
CA GLU A 230 -9.43 -3.65 -8.82
C GLU A 230 -10.15 -3.98 -7.51
N SER A 231 -10.23 -3.00 -6.61
CA SER A 231 -11.05 -3.04 -5.40
C SER A 231 -12.41 -2.41 -5.65
N VAL A 232 -13.43 -2.88 -4.94
CA VAL A 232 -14.82 -2.39 -5.02
C VAL A 232 -15.37 -2.16 -3.62
N GLY A 233 -16.28 -1.20 -3.50
CA GLY A 233 -17.07 -0.92 -2.31
C GLY A 233 -18.41 -0.31 -2.71
N PHE A 234 -19.43 -0.51 -1.90
CA PHE A 234 -20.78 -0.01 -2.19
C PHE A 234 -21.58 0.20 -0.92
N LEU A 235 -22.68 0.94 -1.03
CA LEU A 235 -23.70 1.03 0.02
C LEU A 235 -24.79 -0.01 -0.23
N ASP A 236 -25.26 -0.64 0.86
CA ASP A 236 -26.33 -1.65 0.80
C ASP A 236 -27.70 -1.02 0.49
N SER A 237 -27.84 0.29 0.71
CA SER A 237 -29.05 1.06 0.44
C SER A 237 -28.85 2.07 -0.68
N LEU A 238 -29.96 2.40 -1.35
CA LEU A 238 -30.00 3.52 -2.30
C LEU A 238 -29.87 4.84 -1.55
N VAL A 239 -29.20 5.80 -2.18
CA VAL A 239 -28.97 7.12 -1.61
C VAL A 239 -29.71 8.18 -2.41
N ARG A 240 -30.42 9.05 -1.71
CA ARG A 240 -31.03 10.26 -2.28
C ARG A 240 -30.29 11.48 -1.72
N PRO A 241 -29.64 12.30 -2.56
CA PRO A 241 -28.93 13.47 -2.06
C PRO A 241 -29.93 14.47 -1.48
N GLN A 242 -29.58 15.09 -0.35
CA GLN A 242 -30.47 16.02 0.35
C GLN A 242 -29.86 17.41 0.52
N LYS A 243 -28.52 17.52 0.51
CA LYS A 243 -27.84 18.79 0.69
C LYS A 243 -27.79 19.58 -0.60
N VAL A 244 -28.20 20.84 -0.54
CA VAL A 244 -28.05 21.81 -1.62
C VAL A 244 -26.66 22.45 -1.53
N MET A 245 -25.95 22.48 -2.65
CA MET A 245 -24.66 23.12 -2.78
C MET A 245 -24.82 24.65 -2.71
N PHE A 246 -23.95 25.31 -1.95
CA PHE A 246 -23.83 26.76 -1.89
C PHE A 246 -22.35 27.18 -1.87
N PRO A 247 -21.99 28.40 -2.29
CA PRO A 247 -20.60 28.80 -2.53
C PRO A 247 -19.63 28.58 -1.36
N TYR A 248 -20.13 28.61 -0.13
CA TYR A 248 -19.32 28.47 1.08
C TYR A 248 -19.52 27.15 1.82
N ALA A 249 -20.10 26.14 1.16
CA ALA A 249 -20.38 24.87 1.82
C ALA A 249 -19.06 24.20 2.26
N PRO A 250 -18.96 23.75 3.53
CA PRO A 250 -17.71 23.22 4.10
C PRO A 250 -17.16 22.01 3.34
N GLU A 251 -18.00 21.26 2.62
CA GLU A 251 -17.61 20.14 1.76
C GLU A 251 -16.81 20.59 0.53
N ILE A 252 -17.10 21.78 0.00
CA ILE A 252 -16.55 22.26 -1.27
C ILE A 252 -15.52 23.39 -1.12
N GLN A 253 -15.28 23.83 0.12
CA GLN A 253 -14.32 24.89 0.40
C GLN A 253 -12.93 24.53 -0.12
N PRO A 254 -12.21 25.48 -0.73
CA PRO A 254 -10.81 25.27 -1.03
C PRO A 254 -10.04 25.12 0.29
N TYR A 255 -9.30 24.02 0.42
CA TYR A 255 -8.45 23.77 1.57
C TYR A 255 -6.99 23.76 1.13
N PHE A 256 -6.11 24.21 2.02
CA PHE A 256 -4.68 24.05 1.83
C PHE A 256 -4.28 22.67 2.36
N ALA A 257 -3.45 21.95 1.61
CA ALA A 257 -2.95 20.63 2.03
C ALA A 257 -2.23 20.64 3.41
N LYS A 258 -1.77 21.81 3.85
CA LYS A 258 -1.11 22.01 5.16
C LYS A 258 -2.10 22.20 6.32
N ASP A 259 -3.37 22.52 6.07
CA ASP A 259 -4.38 22.71 7.11
C ASP A 259 -5.05 21.37 7.48
N THR A 260 -4.34 20.59 8.30
CA THR A 260 -4.84 19.29 8.77
C THR A 260 -6.12 19.44 9.60
N ALA A 261 -6.25 20.51 10.40
CA ALA A 261 -7.41 20.70 11.26
C ALA A 261 -8.68 21.00 10.44
N GLY A 262 -8.59 21.84 9.41
CA GLY A 262 -9.68 22.09 8.47
C GLY A 262 -10.10 20.83 7.71
N LEU A 263 -9.11 20.07 7.23
CA LEU A 263 -9.33 18.81 6.51
C LEU A 263 -10.08 17.75 7.32
N LEU A 264 -9.81 17.65 8.63
CA LEU A 264 -10.47 16.72 9.54
C LEU A 264 -11.88 17.16 9.96
N ARG A 265 -12.25 18.44 9.77
CA ARG A 265 -13.58 18.99 10.13
C ARG A 265 -14.61 18.89 9.01
N ARG A 266 -14.24 18.40 7.83
CA ARG A 266 -15.15 18.30 6.68
C ARG A 266 -16.33 17.39 7.01
N PRO A 267 -17.58 17.80 6.72
CA PRO A 267 -18.73 16.95 6.98
C PRO A 267 -18.70 15.69 6.12
N VAL A 268 -19.04 14.57 6.75
CA VAL A 268 -19.11 13.23 6.15
C VAL A 268 -20.55 12.75 6.28
N GLU A 269 -21.19 12.41 5.17
CA GLU A 269 -22.57 11.86 5.18
C GLU A 269 -22.56 10.34 5.10
N THR A 270 -21.58 9.75 4.41
CA THR A 270 -21.50 8.30 4.21
C THR A 270 -20.07 7.77 4.24
N ASN A 271 -19.94 6.48 4.58
CA ASN A 271 -18.69 5.74 4.58
C ASN A 271 -18.83 4.53 3.64
N VAL A 272 -17.87 4.34 2.76
CA VAL A 272 -17.79 3.16 1.89
C VAL A 272 -16.46 2.46 2.14
N PHE A 273 -16.52 1.15 2.26
CA PHE A 273 -15.36 0.33 2.55
C PHE A 273 -14.93 -0.42 1.28
N LEU A 274 -13.76 -0.08 0.75
CA LEU A 274 -13.17 -0.76 -0.40
C LEU A 274 -12.56 -2.09 0.02
N PHE A 275 -12.93 -3.15 -0.68
CA PHE A 275 -12.35 -4.47 -0.53
C PHE A 275 -11.98 -5.04 -1.89
N LYS A 276 -11.05 -5.98 -1.91
CA LYS A 276 -10.64 -6.68 -3.12
C LYS A 276 -11.29 -8.04 -3.16
N GLU A 277 -12.06 -8.32 -4.20
CA GLU A 277 -12.60 -9.65 -4.42
C GLU A 277 -11.49 -10.61 -4.88
N PRO A 278 -11.57 -11.91 -4.51
CA PRO A 278 -10.64 -12.90 -5.06
C PRO A 278 -10.87 -13.01 -6.56
N ALA A 279 -9.82 -13.13 -7.39
CA ALA A 279 -10.03 -13.31 -8.82
C ALA A 279 -10.85 -14.58 -9.09
N THR A 280 -11.68 -14.58 -10.15
CA THR A 280 -12.39 -15.79 -10.58
C THR A 280 -11.63 -16.57 -11.63
N ARG A 281 -10.86 -15.86 -12.45
CA ARG A 281 -10.13 -16.47 -13.54
C ARG A 281 -8.92 -17.21 -12.99
N GLN A 282 -8.90 -18.52 -13.18
CA GLN A 282 -7.82 -19.42 -12.80
C GLN A 282 -6.83 -19.56 -13.96
N VAL A 283 -5.67 -18.94 -13.85
CA VAL A 283 -4.54 -19.11 -14.78
C VAL A 283 -3.22 -19.16 -14.00
N LEU A 284 -2.20 -19.79 -14.57
CA LEU A 284 -0.84 -19.67 -14.05
C LEU A 284 -0.36 -18.24 -14.36
N SER A 285 -0.16 -17.43 -13.32
CA SER A 285 0.21 -16.02 -13.46
C SER A 285 1.72 -15.83 -13.49
N GLN A 286 2.45 -16.59 -12.66
CA GLN A 286 3.90 -16.52 -12.56
C GLN A 286 4.46 -17.89 -12.21
N TYR A 287 5.69 -18.14 -12.64
CA TYR A 287 6.51 -19.25 -12.14
C TYR A 287 7.95 -18.80 -12.03
N GLU A 288 8.65 -19.28 -11.00
CA GLU A 288 10.06 -18.99 -10.79
C GLU A 288 10.77 -20.13 -10.07
N ARG A 289 12.09 -20.22 -10.26
CA ARG A 289 12.92 -21.16 -9.49
C ARG A 289 13.35 -20.44 -8.22
N LYS A 290 12.66 -20.72 -7.12
CA LYS A 290 12.89 -20.06 -5.84
C LYS A 290 14.22 -20.46 -5.19
N GLU A 291 14.64 -21.70 -5.43
CA GLU A 291 15.91 -22.27 -4.96
C GLU A 291 16.43 -23.32 -5.96
N HIS A 292 17.68 -23.77 -5.80
CA HIS A 292 18.25 -24.84 -6.63
C HIS A 292 17.34 -26.08 -6.76
N ARG A 293 16.58 -26.42 -5.72
CA ARG A 293 15.69 -27.60 -5.70
C ARG A 293 14.23 -27.26 -5.35
N ALA A 294 13.80 -26.02 -5.58
CA ALA A 294 12.42 -25.60 -5.33
C ALA A 294 11.87 -24.72 -6.47
N LEU A 295 10.71 -25.10 -7.01
CA LEU A 295 10.00 -24.37 -8.07
C LEU A 295 8.73 -23.76 -7.50
N LEU A 296 8.53 -22.45 -7.66
CA LEU A 296 7.32 -21.76 -7.24
C LEU A 296 6.39 -21.57 -8.45
N LEU A 297 5.15 -21.98 -8.28
CA LEU A 297 4.03 -21.72 -9.19
C LEU A 297 3.04 -20.79 -8.48
N THR A 298 2.67 -19.70 -9.14
CA THR A 298 1.66 -18.76 -8.64
C THR A 298 0.51 -18.72 -9.63
N PHE A 299 -0.69 -18.91 -9.13
CA PHE A 299 -1.93 -18.82 -9.89
C PHE A 299 -2.68 -17.53 -9.56
N SER A 300 -3.51 -17.08 -10.49
CA SER A 300 -4.28 -15.83 -10.35
C SER A 300 -5.45 -15.92 -9.37
N ALA A 301 -5.96 -17.13 -9.09
CA ALA A 301 -7.12 -17.38 -8.24
C ALA A 301 -6.86 -18.53 -7.24
N PRO A 302 -7.53 -18.52 -6.08
CA PRO A 302 -7.39 -19.55 -5.05
C PRO A 302 -7.97 -20.90 -5.48
N GLY A 303 -7.52 -21.97 -4.84
CA GLY A 303 -8.04 -23.32 -5.06
C GLY A 303 -7.52 -23.98 -6.35
N SER A 304 -6.32 -23.62 -6.79
CA SER A 304 -5.68 -24.18 -7.98
C SER A 304 -5.61 -25.71 -7.92
N GLN A 305 -5.93 -26.37 -9.02
CA GLN A 305 -5.89 -27.83 -9.13
C GLN A 305 -4.84 -28.25 -10.15
N ILE A 306 -3.71 -28.76 -9.66
CA ILE A 306 -2.72 -29.45 -10.48
C ILE A 306 -3.23 -30.87 -10.72
N LEU A 307 -3.37 -31.25 -11.98
CA LEU A 307 -3.74 -32.60 -12.39
C LEU A 307 -2.50 -33.47 -12.60
N GLN A 308 -1.41 -32.88 -13.09
CA GLN A 308 -0.15 -33.56 -13.31
C GLN A 308 1.02 -32.57 -13.33
N ALA A 309 2.10 -32.88 -12.62
CA ALA A 309 3.39 -32.21 -12.70
C ALA A 309 4.45 -33.24 -13.10
N ARG A 310 5.02 -33.10 -14.30
CA ARG A 310 6.04 -34.03 -14.81
C ARG A 310 7.29 -33.28 -15.24
N ILE A 311 8.43 -33.67 -14.67
CA ILE A 311 9.74 -33.27 -15.17
C ILE A 311 10.29 -34.44 -15.99
N PRO A 312 10.70 -34.25 -17.25
CA PRO A 312 11.32 -35.30 -18.05
C PRO A 312 12.48 -35.95 -17.28
N ASP A 313 12.59 -37.28 -17.37
CA ASP A 313 13.65 -38.07 -16.73
C ASP A 313 13.72 -38.03 -15.19
N MET A 314 12.68 -37.49 -14.54
CA MET A 314 12.51 -37.51 -13.08
C MET A 314 11.25 -38.29 -12.70
N ASP A 315 11.34 -39.15 -11.69
CA ASP A 315 10.17 -39.81 -11.12
C ASP A 315 9.34 -38.80 -10.31
N SER A 316 8.04 -38.74 -10.61
CA SER A 316 7.04 -37.91 -9.94
C SER A 316 7.01 -38.06 -8.42
N THR A 317 7.40 -39.22 -7.87
CA THR A 317 7.49 -39.42 -6.41
C THR A 317 8.50 -38.51 -5.72
N HIS A 318 9.46 -37.95 -6.46
CA HIS A 318 10.46 -37.01 -5.96
C HIS A 318 9.98 -35.56 -5.98
N ILE A 319 8.76 -35.29 -6.44
CA ILE A 319 8.15 -33.96 -6.43
C ILE A 319 7.23 -33.88 -5.22
N ILE A 320 7.61 -33.08 -4.23
CA ILE A 320 6.81 -32.86 -3.01
C ILE A 320 6.13 -31.50 -3.13
N GLU A 321 4.80 -31.50 -3.08
CA GLU A 321 4.01 -30.28 -3.19
C GLU A 321 3.74 -29.66 -1.81
N GLN A 322 3.95 -28.36 -1.71
CA GLN A 322 3.55 -27.54 -0.57
C GLN A 322 2.72 -26.36 -1.09
N HIS A 323 1.59 -26.08 -0.45
CA HIS A 323 0.73 -24.96 -0.82
C HIS A 323 0.54 -24.00 0.36
N ASN A 324 0.30 -22.74 0.03
CA ASN A 324 -0.23 -21.80 1.00
C ASN A 324 -1.72 -22.10 1.29
N TYR A 325 -2.27 -21.45 2.33
CA TYR A 325 -3.67 -21.61 2.74
C TYR A 325 -4.68 -21.45 1.58
N PRO A 326 -4.64 -20.39 0.74
CA PRO A 326 -5.59 -20.25 -0.38
C PRO A 326 -5.32 -21.20 -1.56
N ARG A 327 -4.21 -21.95 -1.57
CA ARG A 327 -3.81 -22.84 -2.68
C ARG A 327 -3.65 -22.14 -4.03
N ASP A 328 -3.22 -20.89 -4.03
CA ASP A 328 -2.83 -20.16 -5.23
C ASP A 328 -1.31 -20.16 -5.46
N SER A 329 -0.53 -20.46 -4.42
CA SER A 329 0.93 -20.49 -4.47
C SER A 329 1.40 -21.89 -4.09
N ILE A 330 1.97 -22.60 -5.05
CA ILE A 330 2.39 -24.00 -4.91
C ILE A 330 3.91 -24.07 -5.11
N LEU A 331 4.60 -24.55 -4.08
CA LEU A 331 6.03 -24.81 -4.09
C LEU A 331 6.27 -26.30 -4.33
N LEU A 332 7.00 -26.62 -5.39
CA LEU A 332 7.40 -27.97 -5.76
C LEU A 332 8.84 -28.21 -5.32
N TRP A 333 9.03 -29.04 -4.31
CA TRP A 333 10.34 -29.46 -3.84
C TRP A 333 10.84 -30.66 -4.64
N LEU A 334 12.08 -30.59 -5.13
CA LEU A 334 12.69 -31.60 -6.00
C LEU A 334 13.66 -32.48 -5.20
N ALA A 335 13.14 -33.57 -4.64
CA ALA A 335 13.88 -34.52 -3.80
C ALA A 335 14.76 -35.51 -4.59
N ALA A 336 14.86 -35.36 -5.92
CA ALA A 336 15.66 -36.25 -6.75
C ALA A 336 17.17 -36.18 -6.37
N PRO A 337 17.92 -37.28 -6.48
CA PRO A 337 19.36 -37.29 -6.19
C PRO A 337 20.13 -36.24 -6.99
N SER A 338 19.78 -36.09 -8.27
CA SER A 338 20.30 -35.07 -9.18
C SER A 338 19.14 -34.30 -9.80
N VAL A 339 19.30 -32.99 -9.93
CA VAL A 339 18.33 -32.07 -10.53
C VAL A 339 19.08 -31.24 -11.57
N PRO A 340 18.58 -31.11 -12.81
CA PRO A 340 19.28 -30.34 -13.83
C PRO A 340 19.30 -28.84 -13.51
N ASP A 341 20.31 -28.14 -14.03
CA ASP A 341 20.46 -26.70 -13.90
C ASP A 341 19.34 -25.93 -14.60
N THR A 342 18.78 -26.49 -15.68
CA THR A 342 17.56 -25.97 -16.31
C THR A 342 16.50 -27.05 -16.18
N VAL A 343 15.37 -26.71 -15.57
CA VAL A 343 14.27 -27.66 -15.34
C VAL A 343 13.15 -27.35 -16.31
N THR A 344 12.71 -28.34 -17.08
CA THR A 344 11.49 -28.25 -17.90
C THR A 344 10.37 -28.98 -17.17
N LEU A 345 9.32 -28.27 -16.81
CA LEU A 345 8.14 -28.84 -16.15
C LEU A 345 6.97 -28.89 -17.14
N GLN A 346 6.45 -30.08 -17.41
CA GLN A 346 5.15 -30.27 -18.06
C GLN A 346 4.08 -30.23 -16.98
N LEU A 347 3.34 -29.12 -16.92
CA LEU A 347 2.32 -28.86 -15.91
C LEU A 347 0.94 -28.96 -16.55
N THR A 348 0.13 -29.92 -16.11
CA THR A 348 -1.29 -29.99 -16.44
C THR A 348 -2.12 -29.56 -15.23
N TYR A 349 -2.96 -28.56 -15.40
CA TYR A 349 -3.76 -27.96 -14.33
C TYR A 349 -5.12 -27.51 -14.86
N MET A 350 -6.08 -27.30 -13.96
CA MET A 350 -7.37 -26.73 -14.35
C MET A 350 -7.26 -25.21 -14.52
N ALA A 351 -7.58 -24.72 -15.71
CA ALA A 351 -7.56 -23.30 -16.05
C ALA A 351 -8.93 -22.82 -16.52
N THR A 352 -9.24 -21.54 -16.32
CA THR A 352 -10.45 -20.93 -16.88
C THR A 352 -10.27 -20.68 -18.37
N ASN A 353 -11.20 -21.19 -19.18
CA ASN A 353 -11.28 -20.87 -20.61
C ASN A 353 -11.82 -19.45 -20.81
N ASP A 354 -11.10 -18.62 -21.55
CA ASP A 354 -11.42 -17.20 -21.73
C ASP A 354 -12.75 -16.94 -22.43
N SER A 355 -13.17 -17.84 -23.33
CA SER A 355 -14.42 -17.69 -24.08
C SER A 355 -15.62 -18.26 -23.32
N LEU A 356 -15.44 -19.41 -22.66
CA LEU A 356 -16.54 -20.15 -22.02
C LEU A 356 -16.68 -19.88 -20.52
N LYS A 357 -15.68 -19.25 -19.90
CA LYS A 357 -15.59 -19.03 -18.44
C LYS A 357 -15.75 -20.31 -17.61
N THR A 358 -15.45 -21.46 -18.19
CA THR A 358 -15.48 -22.78 -17.55
C THR A 358 -14.08 -23.29 -17.27
N TRP A 359 -13.96 -24.20 -16.30
CA TRP A 359 -12.69 -24.85 -15.97
C TRP A 359 -12.40 -25.96 -16.98
N VAL A 360 -11.22 -25.92 -17.60
CA VAL A 360 -10.77 -26.91 -18.59
C VAL A 360 -9.32 -27.30 -18.26
N PRO A 361 -8.94 -28.58 -18.38
CA PRO A 361 -7.55 -28.99 -18.29
C PRO A 361 -6.68 -28.25 -19.32
N ARG A 362 -5.59 -27.65 -18.86
CA ARG A 362 -4.59 -26.99 -19.69
C ARG A 362 -3.21 -27.56 -19.37
N THR A 363 -2.42 -27.81 -20.39
CA THR A 363 -1.05 -28.30 -20.26
C THR A 363 -0.08 -27.25 -20.78
N ASP A 364 0.75 -26.74 -19.90
CA ASP A 364 1.82 -25.78 -20.22
C ASP A 364 3.19 -26.44 -20.01
N THR A 365 4.17 -26.05 -20.82
CA THR A 365 5.57 -26.47 -20.67
C THR A 365 6.36 -25.28 -20.13
N LEU A 366 6.78 -25.36 -18.88
CA LEU A 366 7.42 -24.26 -18.15
C LEU A 366 8.94 -24.49 -18.10
N LEU A 367 9.72 -23.46 -18.43
CA LEU A 367 11.17 -23.52 -18.46
C LEU A 367 11.77 -22.73 -17.29
N PHE A 368 12.34 -23.42 -16.32
CA PHE A 368 12.99 -22.81 -15.17
C PHE A 368 14.49 -22.70 -15.40
N PHE A 369 14.96 -21.46 -15.49
CA PHE A 369 16.39 -21.16 -15.58
C PHE A 369 17.13 -21.51 -14.26
N PRO A 370 18.46 -21.64 -14.31
CA PRO A 370 19.27 -21.86 -13.12
C PRO A 370 18.99 -20.80 -12.06
N PHE A 371 18.87 -21.26 -10.80
CA PHE A 371 18.76 -20.34 -9.67
C PHE A 371 20.04 -19.52 -9.58
N LYS A 372 19.89 -18.19 -9.51
CA LYS A 372 21.00 -17.28 -9.23
C LYS A 372 20.84 -16.80 -7.80
N GLU A 373 21.83 -17.10 -6.97
CA GLU A 373 21.91 -16.47 -5.65
C GLU A 373 22.11 -14.96 -5.85
N GLU A 374 21.28 -14.16 -5.19
CA GLU A 374 21.54 -12.72 -5.11
C GLU A 374 22.82 -12.51 -4.32
N GLU A 375 23.88 -12.04 -4.96
CA GLU A 375 25.06 -11.61 -4.23
C GLU A 375 24.65 -10.47 -3.29
N PRO A 376 25.10 -10.48 -2.03
CA PRO A 376 24.84 -9.38 -1.12
C PRO A 376 25.33 -8.09 -1.78
N LYS A 377 24.44 -7.09 -1.90
CA LYS A 377 24.83 -5.76 -2.36
C LYS A 377 25.85 -5.22 -1.36
N GLU A 378 27.14 -5.29 -1.70
CA GLU A 378 28.18 -4.60 -0.94
C GLU A 378 27.85 -3.10 -0.99
N ASP A 379 27.59 -2.52 0.17
CA ASP A 379 27.56 -1.07 0.34
C ASP A 379 28.92 -0.52 -0.13
N LEU A 380 28.96 0.11 -1.30
CA LEU A 380 30.15 0.70 -1.92
C LEU A 380 30.62 1.99 -1.20
N GLN A 381 30.74 1.95 0.13
CA GLN A 381 31.37 3.01 0.93
C GLN A 381 32.38 2.41 1.91
N GLY A 382 33.52 1.95 1.37
CA GLY A 382 34.69 1.56 2.15
C GLY A 382 35.87 1.16 1.26
N PRO A 383 37.13 1.36 1.70
CA PRO A 383 38.30 1.02 0.89
C PRO A 383 38.40 -0.49 0.70
N ARG A 384 38.56 -0.91 -0.57
CA ARG A 384 38.68 -2.30 -1.03
C ARG A 384 39.68 -3.09 -0.19
N GLN A 385 39.18 -3.97 0.68
CA GLN A 385 39.96 -5.10 1.17
C GLN A 385 39.88 -6.22 0.13
N GLY A 386 40.92 -7.07 0.09
CA GLY A 386 41.21 -8.02 -0.99
C GLY A 386 40.08 -9.00 -1.34
N PRO A 387 40.26 -9.81 -2.40
CA PRO A 387 39.20 -10.66 -2.94
C PRO A 387 38.57 -11.51 -1.82
N PRO A 388 37.23 -11.52 -1.70
CA PRO A 388 36.58 -12.30 -0.66
C PRO A 388 36.98 -13.76 -0.84
N SER A 389 37.52 -14.34 0.23
CA SER A 389 37.75 -15.79 0.28
C SER A 389 36.39 -16.46 0.13
N VAL A 390 36.19 -17.13 -1.01
CA VAL A 390 35.00 -17.95 -1.27
C VAL A 390 35.04 -19.09 -0.25
N LYS A 391 34.34 -18.91 0.88
CA LYS A 391 34.10 -20.01 1.81
C LYS A 391 33.22 -21.01 1.06
N ASP A 392 33.74 -22.20 0.81
CA ASP A 392 32.92 -23.33 0.35
C ASP A 392 31.70 -23.45 1.26
N LYS A 393 30.50 -23.21 0.72
CA LYS A 393 29.25 -23.46 1.45
C LYS A 393 29.25 -24.95 1.81
N LYS A 394 29.38 -25.26 3.10
CA LYS A 394 29.32 -26.63 3.60
C LYS A 394 28.00 -27.25 3.11
N ASN A 395 28.06 -28.45 2.53
CA ASN A 395 26.88 -29.18 2.07
C ASN A 395 26.13 -29.80 3.27
N ILE A 396 25.51 -28.95 4.10
CA ILE A 396 24.80 -29.32 5.33
C ILE A 396 23.36 -28.79 5.30
N LEU A 397 22.51 -29.35 6.15
CA LEU A 397 21.19 -28.80 6.43
C LEU A 397 21.34 -27.58 7.34
N GLU A 398 21.07 -26.40 6.79
CA GLU A 398 21.06 -25.16 7.56
C GLU A 398 19.75 -25.02 8.35
N ILE A 399 19.89 -24.71 9.64
CA ILE A 399 18.77 -24.48 10.56
C ILE A 399 19.05 -23.16 11.28
N GLU A 400 18.15 -22.19 11.09
CA GLU A 400 18.19 -20.92 11.80
C GLU A 400 17.30 -21.01 13.05
N GLY A 401 17.89 -20.77 14.22
CA GLY A 401 17.16 -20.70 15.49
C GLY A 401 16.93 -19.25 15.92
N LYS A 402 15.68 -18.80 15.93
CA LYS A 402 15.30 -17.45 16.34
C LYS A 402 14.43 -17.49 17.60
N ALA A 403 14.94 -16.88 18.66
CA ALA A 403 14.18 -16.68 19.90
C ALA A 403 13.89 -15.18 20.07
N VAL A 404 12.61 -14.81 20.02
CA VAL A 404 12.14 -13.44 20.22
C VAL A 404 11.60 -13.34 21.65
N PRO A 405 12.31 -12.68 22.59
CA PRO A 405 11.98 -12.70 24.03
C PRO A 405 10.51 -12.44 24.36
N GLU A 406 9.86 -11.49 23.67
CA GLU A 406 8.45 -11.09 23.90
C GLU A 406 7.44 -12.13 23.44
N GLN A 407 7.88 -13.12 22.66
CA GLN A 407 7.02 -14.15 22.07
C GLN A 407 7.35 -15.54 22.60
N ILE A 408 8.43 -15.73 23.37
CA ILE A 408 8.88 -17.06 23.81
C ILE A 408 7.79 -17.82 24.57
N LYS A 409 7.05 -17.14 25.44
CA LYS A 409 5.97 -17.77 26.22
C LYS A 409 4.85 -18.35 25.35
N GLU A 410 4.51 -17.69 24.24
CA GLU A 410 3.41 -18.08 23.36
C GLU A 410 3.88 -18.92 22.16
N LYS A 411 5.05 -18.60 21.61
CA LYS A 411 5.55 -19.10 20.31
C LYS A 411 6.79 -19.98 20.42
N GLY A 412 7.43 -20.05 21.58
CA GLY A 412 8.68 -20.77 21.80
C GLY A 412 9.87 -20.19 21.01
N VAL A 413 10.91 -21.00 20.87
CA VAL A 413 12.02 -20.78 19.94
C VAL A 413 11.58 -21.25 18.56
N LEU A 414 11.65 -20.36 17.56
CA LEU A 414 11.33 -20.71 16.18
C LEU A 414 12.57 -21.28 15.49
N LEU A 415 12.46 -22.49 14.98
CA LEU A 415 13.46 -23.10 14.11
C LEU A 415 12.96 -23.01 12.66
N LYS A 416 13.78 -22.43 11.78
CA LYS A 416 13.53 -22.35 10.35
C LYS A 416 14.57 -23.17 9.60
N PHE A 417 14.09 -24.15 8.85
CA PHE A 417 14.92 -24.99 7.99
C PHE A 417 15.12 -24.33 6.63
N ALA A 418 16.33 -24.45 6.06
CA ALA A 418 16.59 -24.01 4.69
C ALA A 418 15.98 -24.95 3.63
N SER A 419 15.62 -26.18 4.00
CA SER A 419 14.99 -27.17 3.12
C SER A 419 14.14 -28.14 3.93
N LEU A 420 13.24 -28.87 3.27
CA LEU A 420 12.31 -29.77 3.97
C LEU A 420 13.05 -30.83 4.81
N PRO A 421 12.80 -30.89 6.14
CA PRO A 421 13.35 -31.95 6.97
C PRO A 421 12.64 -33.28 6.68
N MET A 422 13.41 -34.36 6.62
CA MET A 422 12.88 -35.72 6.48
C MET A 422 12.61 -36.30 7.86
N SER A 423 11.33 -36.40 8.24
CA SER A 423 10.87 -36.99 9.51
C SER A 423 11.69 -36.52 10.73
N PRO A 424 11.72 -35.21 11.02
CA PRO A 424 12.64 -34.67 12.02
C PRO A 424 12.34 -35.21 13.43
N ASP A 425 13.39 -35.72 14.09
CA ASP A 425 13.36 -36.18 15.48
C ASP A 425 14.22 -35.28 16.37
N PHE A 426 13.57 -34.61 17.32
CA PHE A 426 14.20 -33.70 18.25
C PHE A 426 14.58 -34.34 19.58
N THR A 427 14.42 -35.65 19.78
CA THR A 427 14.68 -36.33 21.07
C THR A 427 16.13 -36.21 21.56
N ARG A 428 17.10 -36.08 20.66
CA ARG A 428 18.52 -35.87 20.99
C ARG A 428 18.86 -34.43 21.35
N GLY A 429 17.91 -33.51 21.21
CA GLY A 429 18.06 -32.15 21.69
C GLY A 429 18.04 -32.09 23.22
N SER A 430 18.57 -31.01 23.78
CA SER A 430 18.53 -30.76 25.21
C SER A 430 18.23 -29.29 25.48
N MET A 431 17.47 -29.02 26.54
CA MET A 431 17.22 -27.67 27.03
C MET A 431 17.68 -27.57 28.48
N LYS A 432 18.36 -26.47 28.80
CA LYS A 432 18.85 -26.16 30.13
C LYS A 432 18.47 -24.73 30.48
N ARG A 433 18.15 -24.48 31.74
CA ARG A 433 18.05 -23.13 32.31
C ARG A 433 19.22 -22.86 33.25
N ILE A 434 19.62 -21.60 33.37
CA ILE A 434 20.66 -21.14 34.29
C ILE A 434 19.99 -20.46 35.48
N THR A 435 20.28 -20.94 36.69
CA THR A 435 19.77 -20.35 37.94
C THR A 435 20.51 -19.05 38.30
N PRO A 436 19.99 -18.24 39.23
CA PRO A 436 20.72 -17.08 39.76
C PRO A 436 22.07 -17.44 40.41
N SER A 437 22.22 -18.66 40.92
CA SER A 437 23.49 -19.21 41.44
C SER A 437 24.45 -19.68 40.34
N ASN A 438 24.09 -19.48 39.06
CA ASN A 438 24.84 -19.91 37.88
C ASN A 438 24.93 -21.44 37.71
N ASP A 439 24.00 -22.19 38.31
CA ASP A 439 23.86 -23.63 38.11
C ASP A 439 22.98 -23.92 36.88
N THR A 440 23.29 -24.98 36.14
CA THR A 440 22.47 -25.42 35.00
C THR A 440 21.49 -26.50 35.42
N VAL A 441 20.19 -26.25 35.22
CA VAL A 441 19.12 -27.21 35.50
C VAL A 441 18.49 -27.68 34.18
N PRO A 442 18.39 -29.00 33.93
CA PRO A 442 17.69 -29.52 32.75
C PRO A 442 16.20 -29.14 32.73
N VAL A 443 15.68 -28.83 31.55
CA VAL A 443 14.27 -28.49 31.32
C VAL A 443 13.76 -29.33 30.16
N THR A 444 12.58 -29.93 30.30
CA THR A 444 11.91 -30.64 29.20
C THR A 444 11.26 -29.63 28.25
N TYR A 445 11.09 -30.04 26.99
CA TYR A 445 10.47 -29.20 25.98
C TYR A 445 9.57 -30.02 25.07
N SER A 446 8.61 -29.32 24.48
CA SER A 446 7.71 -29.82 23.45
C SER A 446 8.08 -29.21 22.09
N VAL A 447 7.75 -29.95 21.04
CA VAL A 447 7.97 -29.52 19.65
C VAL A 447 6.64 -29.45 18.93
N GLN A 448 6.38 -28.33 18.27
CA GLN A 448 5.20 -28.14 17.45
C GLN A 448 5.63 -27.79 16.02
N ALA A 449 5.20 -28.59 15.05
CA ALA A 449 5.35 -28.28 13.64
C ALA A 449 4.31 -27.22 13.21
N ASP A 450 4.69 -26.32 12.31
CA ASP A 450 3.74 -25.41 11.68
C ASP A 450 2.87 -26.16 10.65
N SER A 451 1.56 -25.91 10.66
CA SER A 451 0.61 -26.65 9.83
C SER A 451 0.61 -26.23 8.36
N LEU A 452 1.11 -25.03 8.04
CA LEU A 452 1.13 -24.47 6.69
C LEU A 452 2.55 -24.40 6.12
N ASN A 453 3.54 -24.16 6.98
CA ASN A 453 4.93 -24.08 6.57
C ASN A 453 5.76 -25.24 7.11
N LEU A 454 6.00 -26.23 6.24
CA LEU A 454 6.77 -27.44 6.55
C LEU A 454 8.23 -27.17 6.95
N LEU A 455 8.73 -25.94 6.78
CA LEU A 455 10.07 -25.52 7.19
C LEU A 455 10.12 -24.95 8.62
N LEU A 456 8.99 -24.79 9.31
CA LEU A 456 8.93 -24.11 10.61
C LEU A 456 8.54 -25.05 11.74
N TYR A 457 9.35 -25.01 12.80
CA TYR A 457 9.12 -25.77 14.05
C TYR A 457 9.27 -24.85 15.25
N ARG A 458 8.47 -25.07 16.29
CA ARG A 458 8.52 -24.32 17.54
C ARG A 458 8.98 -25.24 18.66
N ILE A 459 10.04 -24.83 19.37
CA ILE A 459 10.54 -25.50 20.56
C ILE A 459 10.07 -24.72 21.78
N ILE A 460 9.22 -25.34 22.61
CA ILE A 460 8.56 -24.67 23.73
C ILE A 460 9.04 -25.32 25.04
N PRO A 461 9.61 -24.55 25.99
CA PRO A 461 9.93 -25.09 27.31
C PRO A 461 8.65 -25.50 28.05
N ASP A 462 8.62 -26.71 28.60
CA ASP A 462 7.45 -27.17 29.37
C ASP A 462 7.34 -26.45 30.73
N SER A 463 8.47 -25.95 31.24
CA SER A 463 8.54 -25.10 32.42
C SER A 463 9.14 -23.74 32.04
N TYR A 464 8.29 -22.70 32.12
CA TYR A 464 8.68 -21.31 31.86
C TYR A 464 8.86 -20.56 33.18
N ILE A 465 10.08 -20.10 33.44
CA ILE A 465 10.42 -19.19 34.54
C ILE A 465 10.87 -17.87 33.97
N GLU A 466 10.32 -16.77 34.46
CA GLU A 466 10.65 -15.40 34.06
C GLU A 466 12.09 -15.00 34.41
N GLY A 467 12.63 -14.02 33.68
CA GLY A 467 13.97 -13.45 33.92
C GLY A 467 15.15 -14.43 33.79
N THR A 468 14.90 -15.65 33.33
CA THR A 468 15.82 -16.78 33.40
C THR A 468 16.43 -17.04 32.03
N GLN A 469 17.74 -17.33 31.99
CA GLN A 469 18.42 -17.69 30.75
C GLN A 469 18.23 -19.18 30.46
N TYR A 470 17.87 -19.50 29.22
CA TYR A 470 17.74 -20.84 28.69
C TYR A 470 18.75 -21.05 27.57
N THR A 471 19.12 -22.30 27.36
CA THR A 471 19.92 -22.75 26.23
C THR A 471 19.28 -24.01 25.68
N PHE A 472 18.85 -23.94 24.41
CA PHE A 472 18.47 -25.11 23.64
C PHE A 472 19.67 -25.54 22.79
N THR A 473 19.99 -26.83 22.79
CA THR A 473 21.11 -27.38 22.03
C THR A 473 20.65 -28.61 21.28
N LEU A 474 20.94 -28.63 19.98
CA LEU A 474 20.74 -29.76 19.09
C LEU A 474 22.12 -30.22 18.58
N PRO A 475 22.53 -31.48 18.84
CA PRO A 475 23.79 -32.01 18.35
C PRO A 475 23.84 -32.05 16.80
N ALA A 476 25.05 -32.05 16.26
CA ALA A 476 25.27 -32.32 14.84
C ALA A 476 24.77 -33.73 14.46
N GLN A 477 24.41 -33.92 13.19
CA GLN A 477 23.96 -35.21 12.65
C GLN A 477 22.74 -35.79 13.40
N THR A 478 21.82 -34.91 13.79
CA THR A 478 20.56 -35.30 14.45
C THR A 478 19.40 -35.31 13.47
N LEU A 479 19.36 -34.32 12.58
CA LEU A 479 18.31 -34.10 11.60
C LEU A 479 18.88 -34.23 10.20
N THR A 480 18.04 -34.72 9.28
CA THR A 480 18.36 -34.92 7.86
C THR A 480 17.27 -34.27 7.01
N ASP A 481 17.62 -33.69 5.87
CA ASP A 481 16.65 -33.16 4.92
C ASP A 481 16.29 -34.17 3.80
N ILE A 482 15.36 -33.78 2.93
CA ILE A 482 14.96 -34.55 1.74
C ILE A 482 16.09 -34.75 0.70
N TYR A 483 17.26 -34.13 0.90
CA TYR A 483 18.43 -34.27 0.05
C TYR A 483 19.54 -35.13 0.70
N GLY A 484 19.29 -35.68 1.89
CA GLY A 484 20.26 -36.49 2.63
C GLY A 484 21.32 -35.67 3.36
N ARG A 485 21.20 -34.34 3.42
CA ARG A 485 22.14 -33.47 4.15
C ARG A 485 21.79 -33.47 5.63
N GLN A 486 22.80 -33.50 6.47
CA GLN A 486 22.66 -33.50 7.92
C GLN A 486 22.92 -32.11 8.52
N ASN A 487 22.30 -31.81 9.66
CA ASN A 487 22.55 -30.56 10.36
C ASN A 487 23.91 -30.54 11.07
N ASP A 488 24.51 -29.35 11.20
CA ASP A 488 25.58 -29.09 12.17
C ASP A 488 24.98 -28.83 13.57
N SER A 489 25.82 -28.71 14.60
CA SER A 489 25.34 -28.38 15.95
C SER A 489 24.65 -27.03 15.97
N LEU A 490 23.47 -26.95 16.60
CA LEU A 490 22.71 -25.72 16.78
C LEU A 490 22.60 -25.43 18.28
N THR A 491 22.97 -24.21 18.68
CA THR A 491 22.77 -23.72 20.04
C THR A 491 22.01 -22.41 19.98
N VAL A 492 20.85 -22.36 20.64
CA VAL A 492 20.04 -21.16 20.77
C VAL A 492 19.99 -20.75 22.23
N VAL A 493 20.60 -19.62 22.55
CA VAL A 493 20.56 -19.02 23.89
C VAL A 493 19.50 -17.93 23.89
N PHE A 494 18.61 -17.95 24.88
CA PHE A 494 17.57 -16.93 25.03
C PHE A 494 17.31 -16.63 26.49
N LYS A 495 16.83 -15.42 26.78
CA LYS A 495 16.43 -15.00 28.13
C LYS A 495 14.92 -14.76 28.14
N THR A 496 14.24 -15.37 29.09
CA THR A 496 12.83 -15.08 29.35
C THR A 496 12.71 -13.73 30.04
N LEU A 497 11.59 -13.07 29.81
CA LEU A 497 11.36 -11.72 30.29
C LEU A 497 10.81 -11.74 31.71
N LEU A 498 11.22 -10.76 32.53
CA LEU A 498 10.55 -10.47 33.79
C LEU A 498 9.26 -9.71 33.49
N SER A 499 8.16 -10.10 34.12
CA SER A 499 6.88 -9.37 34.01
C SER A 499 7.04 -7.87 34.32
N GLU A 500 7.91 -7.52 35.27
CA GLU A 500 8.19 -6.12 35.61
C GLU A 500 8.97 -5.34 34.54
N ASP A 501 9.65 -5.96 33.59
CA ASP A 501 10.38 -5.19 32.56
C ASP A 501 9.43 -4.72 31.43
N TYR A 502 8.16 -5.11 31.48
CA TYR A 502 7.22 -4.98 30.37
C TYR A 502 5.87 -4.43 30.83
N ALA A 503 5.07 -4.04 29.86
CA ALA A 503 3.69 -3.66 30.05
C ALA A 503 2.74 -4.86 29.84
N ALA A 504 1.54 -4.74 30.39
CA ALA A 504 0.41 -5.61 30.07
C ALA A 504 -0.80 -4.78 29.66
N LEU A 505 -1.53 -5.26 28.65
CA LEU A 505 -2.79 -4.68 28.21
C LEU A 505 -3.90 -5.72 28.34
N HIS A 506 -4.92 -5.40 29.13
CA HIS A 506 -6.10 -6.22 29.34
C HIS A 506 -7.31 -5.54 28.70
N LEU A 507 -7.99 -6.24 27.80
CA LEU A 507 -9.20 -5.79 27.12
C LEU A 507 -10.39 -6.60 27.64
N GLN A 508 -11.26 -5.94 28.39
CA GLN A 508 -12.53 -6.52 28.84
C GLN A 508 -13.57 -6.36 27.73
N MET A 509 -13.79 -7.44 26.99
CA MET A 509 -14.74 -7.50 25.89
C MET A 509 -16.14 -7.75 26.48
N GLN A 510 -17.05 -6.80 26.33
CA GLN A 510 -18.42 -6.85 26.85
C GLN A 510 -19.44 -6.67 25.73
N HIS A 511 -20.59 -7.35 25.86
CA HIS A 511 -21.65 -7.36 24.85
C HIS A 511 -21.13 -7.78 23.48
N VAL A 512 -20.41 -8.92 23.42
CA VAL A 512 -19.89 -9.51 22.19
C VAL A 512 -21.06 -10.13 21.40
N PRO A 513 -21.47 -9.57 20.25
CA PRO A 513 -22.67 -10.02 19.55
C PRO A 513 -22.42 -11.21 18.60
N SER A 514 -21.16 -11.41 18.20
CA SER A 514 -20.71 -12.32 17.15
C SER A 514 -19.23 -12.68 17.39
N PRO A 515 -18.70 -13.75 16.77
CA PRO A 515 -17.28 -14.06 16.87
C PRO A 515 -16.42 -12.91 16.32
N LEU A 516 -15.30 -12.66 16.98
CA LEU A 516 -14.39 -11.56 16.68
C LEU A 516 -12.95 -12.04 16.57
N ILE A 517 -12.16 -11.28 15.81
CA ILE A 517 -10.71 -11.30 15.85
C ILE A 517 -10.24 -9.99 16.48
N VAL A 518 -9.41 -10.09 17.52
CA VAL A 518 -8.83 -8.96 18.23
C VAL A 518 -7.33 -8.93 17.96
N ASP A 519 -6.91 -7.95 17.16
CA ASP A 519 -5.51 -7.77 16.76
C ASP A 519 -4.85 -6.65 17.57
N LEU A 520 -3.70 -6.97 18.17
CA LEU A 520 -2.74 -6.00 18.67
C LEU A 520 -1.76 -5.66 17.55
N MET A 521 -1.70 -4.39 17.15
CA MET A 521 -0.88 -3.92 16.04
C MET A 521 0.13 -2.85 16.48
N ASN A 522 1.12 -2.58 15.63
CA ASN A 522 2.01 -1.43 15.80
C ASN A 522 1.29 -0.09 15.59
N GLU A 523 1.92 1.03 16.01
CA GLU A 523 1.38 2.40 15.86
C GLU A 523 0.83 2.70 14.46
N ARG A 524 1.49 2.18 13.41
CA ARG A 524 1.16 2.45 12.01
C ARG A 524 0.07 1.53 11.42
N ARG A 525 -0.40 0.53 12.17
CA ARG A 525 -1.35 -0.50 11.70
C ARG A 525 -0.81 -1.34 10.52
N GLU A 526 0.51 -1.40 10.35
CA GLU A 526 1.16 -2.14 9.26
C GLU A 526 1.32 -3.62 9.63
N ASN A 527 1.57 -3.92 10.91
CA ASN A 527 1.88 -5.27 11.38
C ASN A 527 0.97 -5.67 12.53
N VAL A 528 0.34 -6.84 12.41
CA VAL A 528 -0.31 -7.54 13.52
C VAL A 528 0.77 -8.23 14.35
N LEU A 529 0.90 -7.82 15.61
CA LEU A 529 1.89 -8.35 16.56
C LEU A 529 1.36 -9.60 17.25
N ARG A 530 0.08 -9.57 17.65
CA ARG A 530 -0.67 -10.67 18.26
C ARG A 530 -2.13 -10.61 17.83
N SER A 531 -2.78 -11.76 17.79
CA SER A 531 -4.19 -11.90 17.40
C SER A 531 -4.87 -12.95 18.27
N THR A 532 -6.09 -12.68 18.69
CA THR A 532 -6.89 -13.54 19.56
C THR A 532 -8.32 -13.62 19.07
N ARG A 533 -8.90 -14.82 19.05
CA ARG A 533 -10.30 -15.04 18.71
C ARG A 533 -11.18 -14.95 19.97
N VAL A 534 -12.31 -14.26 19.86
CA VAL A 534 -13.25 -14.02 20.96
C VAL A 534 -14.66 -14.36 20.49
N LYS A 535 -15.37 -15.25 21.19
CA LYS A 535 -16.75 -15.65 20.81
C LYS A 535 -17.82 -15.14 21.77
N THR A 536 -17.43 -14.84 23.00
CA THR A 536 -18.30 -14.37 24.08
C THR A 536 -17.55 -13.35 24.91
N ASP A 537 -18.26 -12.68 25.81
CA ASP A 537 -17.67 -11.77 26.79
C ASP A 537 -16.50 -12.44 27.53
N THR A 538 -15.35 -11.77 27.53
CA THR A 538 -14.10 -12.32 28.06
C THR A 538 -13.06 -11.21 28.25
N THR A 539 -11.95 -11.55 28.91
CA THR A 539 -10.80 -10.66 29.04
C THR A 539 -9.67 -11.15 28.15
N VAL A 540 -9.35 -10.41 27.09
CA VAL A 540 -8.16 -10.66 26.27
C VAL A 540 -6.96 -9.99 26.92
N SER A 541 -5.90 -10.76 27.20
CA SER A 541 -4.71 -10.26 27.89
C SER A 541 -3.47 -10.36 27.00
N PHE A 542 -2.87 -9.22 26.70
CA PHE A 542 -1.59 -9.10 26.02
C PHE A 542 -0.49 -8.77 27.03
N SER A 543 0.22 -9.79 27.51
CA SER A 543 1.31 -9.64 28.49
C SER A 543 2.68 -9.54 27.82
N TYR A 544 3.68 -8.99 28.54
CA TYR A 544 5.07 -8.84 28.06
C TYR A 544 5.18 -7.94 26.81
N LEU A 545 4.45 -6.82 26.81
CA LEU A 545 4.54 -5.81 25.77
C LEU A 545 5.68 -4.85 26.06
N LYS A 546 6.56 -4.63 25.07
CA LYS A 546 7.60 -3.61 25.18
C LYS A 546 6.96 -2.24 25.37
N ALA A 547 7.65 -1.34 26.07
CA ALA A 547 7.26 0.06 26.06
C ALA A 547 7.21 0.59 24.62
N GLY A 548 6.13 1.29 24.28
CA GLY A 548 5.88 1.70 22.91
C GLY A 548 4.42 2.01 22.64
N LYS A 549 4.11 2.21 21.36
CA LYS A 549 2.80 2.61 20.88
C LYS A 549 2.13 1.51 20.09
N TYR A 550 0.89 1.24 20.44
CA TYR A 550 0.10 0.14 19.92
C TYR A 550 -1.28 0.60 19.48
N THR A 551 -1.92 -0.17 18.61
CA THR A 551 -3.32 0.04 18.24
C THR A 551 -4.07 -1.28 18.31
N ILE A 552 -5.36 -1.25 18.63
CA ILE A 552 -6.21 -2.43 18.66
C ILE A 552 -7.22 -2.38 17.51
N ARG A 553 -7.22 -3.42 16.68
CA ARG A 553 -8.19 -3.64 15.61
C ARG A 553 -9.12 -4.78 16.02
N ILE A 554 -10.42 -4.56 15.87
CA ILE A 554 -11.46 -5.56 16.10
C ILE A 554 -12.14 -5.84 14.78
N THR A 555 -12.15 -7.10 14.37
CA THR A 555 -12.83 -7.61 13.19
C THR A 555 -14.00 -8.48 13.63
N GLU A 556 -15.16 -8.28 13.02
CA GLU A 556 -16.33 -9.14 13.17
C GLU A 556 -16.22 -10.34 12.23
N ASP A 557 -15.81 -11.49 12.77
CA ASP A 557 -15.55 -12.76 12.07
C ASP A 557 -16.85 -13.59 12.03
N LEU A 558 -17.72 -13.26 11.09
CA LEU A 558 -19.10 -13.79 11.06
C LEU A 558 -19.13 -15.28 10.74
N ASN A 559 -18.10 -15.81 10.08
CA ASN A 559 -18.00 -17.23 9.73
C ASN A 559 -17.12 -18.04 10.70
N ASP A 560 -16.56 -17.41 11.73
CA ASP A 560 -15.73 -18.03 12.77
C ASP A 560 -14.54 -18.82 12.19
N ASN A 561 -13.90 -18.29 11.15
CA ASN A 561 -12.74 -18.93 10.53
C ASN A 561 -11.39 -18.41 11.07
N GLY A 562 -11.39 -17.29 11.81
CA GLY A 562 -10.19 -16.66 12.35
C GLY A 562 -9.38 -15.81 11.37
N PHE A 563 -9.94 -15.48 10.22
CA PHE A 563 -9.40 -14.61 9.19
C PHE A 563 -10.39 -13.49 8.87
N TRP A 564 -9.90 -12.39 8.30
CA TRP A 564 -10.78 -11.36 7.77
C TRP A 564 -11.24 -11.75 6.36
N ASP A 565 -12.55 -11.81 6.15
CA ASP A 565 -13.13 -12.13 4.85
C ASP A 565 -13.55 -10.90 4.03
N THR A 566 -13.23 -10.96 2.74
CA THR A 566 -13.62 -9.94 1.77
C THR A 566 -15.08 -10.09 1.34
N GLY A 567 -15.64 -9.04 0.73
CA GLY A 567 -17.03 -8.99 0.27
C GLY A 567 -17.26 -9.59 -1.12
N SER A 568 -18.47 -9.42 -1.64
CA SER A 568 -18.90 -9.81 -2.97
C SER A 568 -19.94 -8.83 -3.50
N SER A 569 -19.56 -8.03 -4.50
CA SER A 569 -20.42 -7.10 -5.24
C SER A 569 -21.58 -7.81 -5.93
N LYS A 570 -21.34 -9.00 -6.50
CA LYS A 570 -22.38 -9.81 -7.16
C LYS A 570 -23.44 -10.30 -6.17
N GLU A 571 -23.04 -10.70 -4.96
CA GLU A 571 -23.96 -11.17 -3.91
C GLU A 571 -24.49 -10.02 -3.06
N ARG A 572 -24.05 -8.78 -3.32
CA ARG A 572 -24.25 -7.60 -2.47
C ARG A 572 -23.89 -7.86 -1.00
N ARG A 573 -22.82 -8.63 -0.79
CA ARG A 573 -22.26 -8.96 0.53
C ARG A 573 -21.11 -8.01 0.83
N GLN A 574 -21.20 -7.29 1.95
CA GLN A 574 -20.09 -6.48 2.45
C GLN A 574 -18.91 -7.36 2.91
N ALA A 575 -17.72 -6.80 2.92
CA ALA A 575 -16.59 -7.41 3.61
C ALA A 575 -16.83 -7.39 5.13
N GLU A 576 -16.11 -8.24 5.85
CA GLU A 576 -16.24 -8.29 7.30
C GLU A 576 -15.89 -6.97 7.96
N ARG A 577 -16.71 -6.61 8.94
CA ARG A 577 -16.68 -5.29 9.55
C ARG A 577 -15.48 -5.16 10.46
N VAL A 578 -14.69 -4.11 10.23
CA VAL A 578 -13.53 -3.76 11.05
C VAL A 578 -13.76 -2.46 11.79
N ARG A 579 -13.30 -2.37 13.04
CA ARG A 579 -13.23 -1.14 13.83
C ARG A 579 -11.90 -1.03 14.58
N MET A 580 -11.43 0.21 14.73
CA MET A 580 -10.32 0.52 15.63
C MET A 580 -10.88 0.87 17.00
N PHE A 581 -10.37 0.24 18.05
CA PHE A 581 -10.64 0.71 19.39
C PHE A 581 -10.04 2.11 19.58
N ARG A 582 -10.78 2.97 20.26
CA ARG A 582 -10.35 4.32 20.64
C ARG A 582 -10.44 4.46 22.14
N LEU A 583 -9.42 5.07 22.72
CA LEU A 583 -9.45 5.50 24.12
C LEU A 583 -10.58 6.51 24.34
N PRO A 584 -11.02 6.75 25.59
CA PRO A 584 -12.01 7.77 25.91
C PRO A 584 -11.64 9.19 25.42
N SER A 585 -10.34 9.47 25.24
CA SER A 585 -9.83 10.71 24.64
C SER A 585 -10.13 10.84 23.13
N GLY A 586 -10.53 9.76 22.47
CA GLY A 586 -10.75 9.66 21.03
C GLY A 586 -9.54 9.15 20.24
N GLU A 587 -8.38 8.99 20.87
CA GLU A 587 -7.17 8.49 20.21
C GLU A 587 -7.21 6.97 19.99
N SER A 588 -6.74 6.50 18.84
CA SER A 588 -6.61 5.05 18.58
C SER A 588 -5.26 4.46 19.02
N ILE A 589 -4.31 5.32 19.42
CA ILE A 589 -2.95 4.91 19.82
C ILE A 589 -2.92 4.76 21.33
N ILE A 590 -2.45 3.61 21.78
CA ILE A 590 -2.24 3.28 23.19
C ILE A 590 -0.73 3.32 23.43
N GLU A 591 -0.27 4.27 24.24
CA GLU A 591 1.11 4.34 24.69
C GLU A 591 1.28 3.55 25.99
N LEU A 592 2.14 2.54 25.98
CA LEU A 592 2.47 1.71 27.12
C LEU A 592 3.90 1.99 27.56
N LYS A 593 4.10 2.09 28.88
CA LYS A 593 5.42 2.23 29.50
C LYS A 593 5.83 0.92 30.19
N GLU A 594 7.10 0.77 30.49
CA GLU A 594 7.58 -0.36 31.31
C GLU A 594 6.83 -0.39 32.65
N LYS A 595 6.56 -1.57 33.20
CA LYS A 595 5.78 -1.78 34.45
C LYS A 595 4.33 -1.31 34.40
N MET A 596 3.82 -0.89 33.24
CA MET A 596 2.45 -0.42 33.11
C MET A 596 1.48 -1.57 32.88
N GLU A 597 0.48 -1.70 33.75
CA GLU A 597 -0.69 -2.53 33.48
C GLU A 597 -1.88 -1.64 33.14
N LEU A 598 -2.42 -1.81 31.93
CA LEU A 598 -3.56 -1.06 31.45
C LEU A 598 -4.75 -1.99 31.24
N THR A 599 -5.88 -1.67 31.85
CA THR A 599 -7.16 -2.35 31.57
C THR A 599 -8.08 -1.39 30.84
N GLN A 600 -8.72 -1.87 29.76
CA GLN A 600 -9.70 -1.12 28.99
C GLN A 600 -10.97 -1.96 28.81
N VAL A 601 -12.12 -1.30 28.94
CA VAL A 601 -13.42 -1.92 28.69
C VAL A 601 -13.86 -1.59 27.27
N ILE A 602 -14.26 -2.61 26.52
CA ILE A 602 -14.76 -2.47 25.16
C ILE A 602 -16.18 -2.99 25.11
N HIS A 603 -17.14 -2.07 24.98
CA HIS A 603 -18.51 -2.42 24.61
C HIS A 603 -18.54 -2.69 23.10
N VAL A 604 -18.47 -3.95 22.72
CA VAL A 604 -18.22 -4.37 21.33
C VAL A 604 -19.35 -3.95 20.41
N GLU A 605 -20.60 -4.22 20.78
CA GLU A 605 -21.75 -3.86 19.94
C GLU A 605 -21.79 -2.35 19.64
N GLN A 606 -21.51 -1.51 20.64
CA GLN A 606 -21.42 -0.06 20.45
C GLN A 606 -20.28 0.31 19.50
N LEU A 607 -19.09 -0.26 19.70
CA LEU A 607 -17.92 0.00 18.86
C LEU A 607 -18.20 -0.34 17.39
N LEU A 608 -18.77 -1.53 17.15
CA LEU A 608 -19.12 -2.02 15.83
C LEU A 608 -20.11 -1.12 15.10
N ASN A 609 -21.02 -0.46 15.84
CA ASN A 609 -22.01 0.45 15.30
C ASN A 609 -21.53 1.91 15.16
N GLN A 610 -20.28 2.23 15.56
CA GLN A 610 -19.72 3.57 15.35
C GLN A 610 -19.44 3.84 13.87
N ASN A 611 -19.67 5.09 13.47
CA ASN A 611 -19.27 5.60 12.16
C ASN A 611 -17.76 5.79 12.09
N VAL A 612 -17.18 5.49 10.94
CA VAL A 612 -15.77 5.81 10.67
C VAL A 612 -15.66 7.32 10.39
N THR A 613 -14.61 7.93 10.94
CA THR A 613 -14.32 9.35 10.82
C THR A 613 -13.04 9.56 10.03
N LEU A 614 -12.84 10.79 9.53
CA LEU A 614 -11.60 11.20 8.89
C LEU A 614 -10.40 10.87 9.77
N THR A 615 -9.37 10.28 9.18
CA THR A 615 -8.09 10.03 9.83
C THR A 615 -6.97 10.53 8.92
N VAL A 616 -5.88 10.97 9.53
CA VAL A 616 -4.72 11.45 8.77
C VAL A 616 -4.13 10.27 8.00
N PRO A 617 -3.89 10.40 6.69
CA PRO A 617 -3.24 9.35 5.92
C PRO A 617 -1.84 9.07 6.49
N THR A 618 -1.49 7.79 6.58
CA THR A 618 -0.12 7.37 6.88
C THR A 618 0.80 7.87 5.77
N LYS A 619 1.88 8.59 6.11
CA LYS A 619 2.88 8.99 5.11
C LYS A 619 3.43 7.72 4.45
N GLN A 620 3.09 7.49 3.19
CA GLN A 620 3.80 6.51 2.36
C GLN A 620 5.26 6.99 2.27
N LYS A 621 6.18 6.11 2.66
CA LYS A 621 7.62 6.37 2.58
C LYS A 621 8.12 6.14 1.17
#